data_AF-A0A970HD36-F1
#
_entry.id   AF-A0A970HD36-F1
#
_cell.length_a   1.000
_cell.length_b   1.000
_cell.length_c   1.000
_cell.angle_alpha   90.00
_cell.angle_beta   90.00
_cell.angle_gamma   90.00
#
_symmetry.space_group_name_H-M   'P 1'
#
loop_
_entity.id
_entity.type
_entity.pdbx_description
1 polymer ?
#
loop_
_entity_poly.entity_id
_entity_poly.type
_entity_poly.pdbx_seq_one_letter_code
_entity_poly.pdbx_strand_id
1 'polypeptide(L)'
;MVRVTKNERSWVISLISDINLFLSNKTWNIKRAGGETTINTGVKRMFPDIILYGDESQMRILQGWEIKMPDVPITDIELIQDAERKANTLGLNSFFIWNFSYGALYLRDNDDNFKIKKMWDDTAYIKTREDVETYENEWLSLIKNILFDINTFFERGIFHSSGLGEIISDTAMLTIINRNKSLVASELKEKSIANARMRSYLDLWWDEIKSEYMADENDKYHAYAKTILLNWVNKFIFAHMIKKHHSPAYIIENLDYSSTPLNAIRIFKQITDKCDFFNVFRHIEFSHLIPKETWNDLVEFNMFLSSNNIAYIEHNALQTILENTVKSSKRAD
;
A
#
# COMPACT_ATOMS: atom_id res chain seq x y z
N MET A 1 30.43 22.77 -12.58
CA MET A 1 29.76 21.51 -12.95
C MET A 1 28.82 21.17 -11.79
N VAL A 2 27.50 21.23 -11.99
CA VAL A 2 26.56 20.91 -10.92
C VAL A 2 26.53 19.39 -10.77
N ARG A 3 27.14 18.84 -9.71
CA ARG A 3 26.95 17.44 -9.32
C ARG A 3 25.51 17.30 -8.84
N VAL A 4 24.67 16.64 -9.63
CA VAL A 4 23.34 16.21 -9.17
C VAL A 4 23.55 14.99 -8.29
N THR A 5 23.57 15.17 -6.98
CA THR A 5 23.62 14.06 -6.03
C THR A 5 22.31 13.26 -6.13
N LYS A 6 22.38 11.97 -6.49
CA LYS A 6 21.21 11.08 -6.49
C LYS A 6 20.66 10.98 -5.06
N ASN A 7 19.36 11.23 -4.90
CA ASN A 7 18.67 10.97 -3.63
C ASN A 7 18.25 9.49 -3.53
N GLU A 8 17.83 9.04 -2.35
CA GLU A 8 17.43 7.64 -2.06
C GLU A 8 16.44 7.08 -3.11
N ARG A 9 15.46 7.89 -3.51
CA ARG A 9 14.47 7.52 -4.52
C ARG A 9 15.09 7.24 -5.90
N SER A 10 16.03 8.09 -6.34
CA SER A 10 16.72 7.85 -7.61
C SER A 10 17.48 6.53 -7.59
N TRP A 11 18.04 6.14 -6.45
CA TRP A 11 18.67 4.84 -6.27
C TRP A 11 17.67 3.68 -6.31
N VAL A 12 16.50 3.82 -5.66
CA VAL A 12 15.42 2.81 -5.72
C VAL A 12 14.96 2.58 -7.17
N ILE A 13 14.76 3.65 -7.96
CA ILE A 13 14.35 3.54 -9.37
C ILE A 13 15.42 2.83 -10.22
N SER A 14 16.69 3.18 -10.01
CA SER A 14 17.82 2.51 -10.66
C SER A 14 17.84 1.03 -10.31
N LEU A 15 17.78 0.71 -9.02
CA LEU A 15 17.80 -0.64 -8.50
C LEU A 15 16.64 -1.49 -9.06
N ILE A 16 15.41 -0.98 -9.11
CA ILE A 16 14.28 -1.68 -9.75
C ILE A 16 14.60 -2.01 -11.21
N SER A 17 15.18 -1.05 -11.95
CA SER A 17 15.54 -1.23 -13.36
C SER A 17 16.62 -2.30 -13.53
N ASP A 18 17.64 -2.27 -12.68
CA ASP A 18 18.75 -3.23 -12.68
C ASP A 18 18.29 -4.64 -12.30
N ILE A 19 17.40 -4.76 -11.31
CA ILE A 19 16.77 -6.03 -10.93
C ILE A 19 15.98 -6.59 -12.12
N ASN A 20 15.14 -5.79 -12.76
CA ASN A 20 14.33 -6.24 -13.90
C ASN A 20 15.21 -6.67 -15.09
N LEU A 21 16.28 -5.93 -15.38
CA LEU A 21 17.25 -6.29 -16.41
C LEU A 21 17.90 -7.65 -16.09
N PHE A 22 18.31 -7.86 -14.84
CA PHE A 22 18.91 -9.11 -14.39
C PHE A 22 17.94 -10.31 -14.47
N LEU A 23 16.66 -10.10 -14.16
CA LEU A 23 15.62 -11.13 -14.17
C LEU A 23 15.13 -11.51 -15.58
N SER A 24 15.28 -10.64 -16.57
CA SER A 24 14.73 -10.81 -17.94
C SER A 24 15.00 -12.16 -18.63
N ASN A 25 16.11 -12.83 -18.27
CA ASN A 25 16.52 -14.12 -18.84
C ASN A 25 16.55 -15.25 -17.80
N LYS A 26 15.87 -15.09 -16.66
CA LYS A 26 15.85 -16.07 -15.56
C LYS A 26 14.55 -16.85 -15.54
N THR A 27 14.65 -18.14 -15.21
CA THR A 27 13.48 -19.02 -14.99
C THR A 27 13.03 -19.02 -13.52
N TRP A 28 13.53 -18.09 -12.71
CA TRP A 28 13.31 -17.98 -11.26
C TRP A 28 11.85 -17.74 -10.88
N ASN A 29 11.50 -17.95 -9.60
CA ASN A 29 10.19 -17.59 -9.06
C ASN A 29 9.96 -16.07 -9.11
N ILE A 30 11.01 -15.29 -8.83
CA ILE A 30 10.98 -13.83 -8.97
C ILE A 30 11.00 -13.50 -10.46
N LYS A 31 9.94 -12.83 -10.93
CA LYS A 31 9.81 -12.42 -12.34
C LYS A 31 10.12 -10.95 -12.54
N ARG A 32 9.72 -10.11 -11.59
CA ARG A 32 9.80 -8.66 -11.72
C ARG A 32 9.97 -7.98 -10.37
N ALA A 33 10.58 -6.81 -10.38
CA ALA A 33 10.53 -5.82 -9.31
C ALA A 33 9.70 -4.60 -9.76
N GLY A 34 8.92 -4.05 -8.83
CA GLY A 34 8.26 -2.76 -8.96
C GLY A 34 8.35 -2.01 -7.64
N GLY A 35 7.67 -0.88 -7.52
CA GLY A 35 7.76 -0.05 -6.32
C GLY A 35 7.18 1.33 -6.58
N GLU A 36 6.95 2.07 -5.50
CA GLU A 36 6.29 3.36 -5.59
C GLU A 36 7.25 4.44 -6.12
N THR A 37 6.91 5.03 -7.26
CA THR A 37 7.59 6.19 -7.84
C THR A 37 6.98 7.49 -7.31
N THR A 38 7.07 7.78 -6.01
CA THR A 38 6.47 9.03 -5.50
C THR A 38 7.22 9.73 -4.37
N ILE A 39 6.90 11.00 -4.17
CA ILE A 39 7.61 12.01 -3.38
C ILE A 39 7.56 11.66 -1.89
N ASN A 40 8.66 11.90 -1.15
CA ASN A 40 8.65 11.82 0.31
C ASN A 40 7.81 12.98 0.85
N THR A 41 6.62 12.68 1.34
CA THR A 41 5.68 13.68 1.91
C THR A 41 5.90 13.87 3.42
N GLY A 42 6.90 13.20 4.02
CA GLY A 42 7.10 13.14 5.47
C GLY A 42 6.10 12.23 6.20
N VAL A 43 5.27 11.48 5.46
CA VAL A 43 4.24 10.57 6.02
C VAL A 43 4.71 9.12 5.92
N LYS A 44 4.36 8.32 6.94
CA LYS A 44 4.70 6.90 7.04
C LYS A 44 3.94 6.08 5.99
N ARG A 45 4.64 5.68 4.93
CA ARG A 45 4.09 4.93 3.79
C ARG A 45 3.49 3.59 4.17
N MET A 46 2.37 3.22 3.57
CA MET A 46 1.71 1.94 3.69
C MET A 46 2.49 0.78 3.06
N PHE A 47 3.16 1.00 1.93
CA PHE A 47 3.83 -0.05 1.15
C PHE A 47 5.36 0.12 1.11
N PRO A 48 6.13 -0.97 0.88
CA PRO A 48 7.59 -0.92 0.78
C PRO A 48 8.10 -0.13 -0.43
N ASP A 49 9.38 0.26 -0.39
CA ASP A 49 10.06 0.96 -1.49
C ASP A 49 10.14 0.10 -2.76
N ILE A 50 10.42 -1.19 -2.61
CA ILE A 50 10.46 -2.17 -3.70
C ILE A 50 9.58 -3.37 -3.35
N ILE A 51 8.83 -3.86 -4.34
CA ILE A 51 8.02 -5.07 -4.26
C ILE A 51 8.51 -6.04 -5.33
N LEU A 52 8.81 -7.27 -4.91
CA LEU A 52 9.12 -8.38 -5.82
C LEU A 52 7.84 -9.13 -6.20
N TYR A 53 7.71 -9.47 -7.48
CA TYR A 53 6.54 -10.14 -8.05
C TYR A 53 6.90 -11.49 -8.65
N GLY A 54 5.97 -12.44 -8.54
CA GLY A 54 6.08 -13.80 -9.03
C GLY A 54 5.55 -14.00 -10.46
N ASP A 55 5.06 -12.92 -11.06
CA ASP A 55 4.53 -12.88 -12.41
C ASP A 55 4.70 -11.47 -13.01
N GLU A 56 4.64 -11.39 -14.35
CA GLU A 56 4.77 -10.12 -15.09
C GLU A 56 3.55 -9.20 -14.94
N SER A 57 2.38 -9.75 -14.61
CA SER A 57 1.14 -9.00 -14.41
C SER A 57 1.02 -8.37 -13.02
N GLN A 58 2.00 -8.56 -12.15
CA GLN A 58 2.05 -8.04 -10.78
C GLN A 58 0.87 -8.50 -9.92
N MET A 59 0.43 -9.75 -10.11
CA MET A 59 -0.72 -10.34 -9.39
C MET A 59 -0.32 -11.17 -8.16
N ARG A 60 0.94 -11.63 -8.11
CA ARG A 60 1.50 -12.44 -7.06
C ARG A 60 2.67 -11.69 -6.44
N ILE A 61 2.46 -11.17 -5.24
CA ILE A 61 3.46 -10.43 -4.49
C ILE A 61 4.31 -11.42 -3.70
N LEU A 62 5.63 -11.33 -3.85
CA LEU A 62 6.60 -12.24 -3.25
C LEU A 62 7.23 -11.67 -1.98
N GLN A 63 7.72 -10.43 -2.04
CA GLN A 63 8.45 -9.83 -0.94
C GLN A 63 8.45 -8.30 -1.01
N GLY A 64 8.39 -7.65 0.16
CA GLY A 64 8.62 -6.21 0.33
C GLY A 64 10.07 -5.92 0.73
N TRP A 65 10.67 -4.91 0.11
CA TRP A 65 12.04 -4.45 0.35
C TRP A 65 11.99 -2.99 0.79
N GLU A 66 12.60 -2.70 1.94
CA GLU A 66 12.80 -1.35 2.45
C GLU A 66 14.25 -0.91 2.19
N ILE A 67 14.43 0.22 1.54
CA ILE A 67 15.74 0.72 1.12
C ILE A 67 16.05 1.99 1.91
N LYS A 68 17.27 2.06 2.42
CA LYS A 68 17.81 3.28 3.03
C LYS A 68 19.21 3.57 2.50
N MET A 69 19.71 4.76 2.76
CA MET A 69 21.10 5.10 2.52
C MET A 69 21.99 4.62 3.68
N PRO A 70 23.33 4.49 3.50
CA PRO A 70 24.26 4.00 4.53
C PRO A 70 24.24 4.74 5.87
N ASP A 71 23.76 6.00 5.86
CA ASP A 71 23.58 6.84 7.04
C ASP A 71 22.47 6.35 7.99
N VAL A 72 21.62 5.41 7.56
CA VAL A 72 20.58 4.80 8.39
C VAL A 72 20.97 3.35 8.73
N PRO A 73 21.11 2.98 10.01
CA PRO A 73 21.43 1.61 10.40
C PRO A 73 20.29 0.63 10.06
N ILE A 74 20.63 -0.55 9.56
CA ILE A 74 19.65 -1.65 9.36
C ILE A 74 19.09 -2.22 10.67
N THR A 75 19.70 -1.88 11.81
CA THR A 75 19.26 -2.26 13.16
C THR A 75 18.33 -1.22 13.80
N ASP A 76 17.95 -0.18 13.06
CA ASP A 76 16.98 0.82 13.52
C ASP A 76 15.62 0.15 13.80
N ILE A 77 15.15 0.26 15.04
CA ILE A 77 13.93 -0.41 15.50
C ILE A 77 12.69 0.16 14.80
N GLU A 78 12.63 1.47 14.54
CA GLU A 78 11.50 2.09 13.86
C GLU A 78 11.43 1.63 12.40
N LEU A 79 12.59 1.51 11.75
CA LEU A 79 12.71 0.96 10.39
C LEU A 79 12.24 -0.50 10.32
N ILE A 80 12.69 -1.33 11.26
CA ILE A 80 12.32 -2.75 11.32
C ILE A 80 10.81 -2.90 11.56
N GLN A 81 10.25 -2.16 12.53
CA GLN A 81 8.82 -2.18 12.84
C GLN A 81 7.98 -1.67 11.65
N ASP A 82 8.48 -0.69 10.90
CA ASP A 82 7.81 -0.21 9.69
C ASP A 82 7.82 -1.26 8.58
N ALA A 83 8.97 -1.90 8.34
CA ALA A 83 9.10 -2.97 7.35
C ALA A 83 8.22 -4.19 7.70
N GLU A 84 8.16 -4.56 8.98
CA GLU A 84 7.25 -5.60 9.49
C GLU A 84 5.79 -5.25 9.24
N ARG A 85 5.36 -4.02 9.58
CA ARG A 85 4.00 -3.56 9.33
C ARG A 85 3.66 -3.60 7.83
N LYS A 86 4.59 -3.21 6.96
CA LYS A 86 4.44 -3.28 5.50
C LYS A 86 4.33 -4.73 5.00
N ALA A 87 5.14 -5.64 5.55
CA ALA A 87 5.05 -7.07 5.24
C ALA A 87 3.68 -7.65 5.65
N ASN A 88 3.18 -7.29 6.84
CA ASN A 88 1.83 -7.62 7.30
C ASN A 88 0.76 -7.05 6.35
N THR A 89 0.92 -5.81 5.89
CA THR A 89 -0.01 -5.16 4.94
C THR A 89 -0.05 -5.91 3.61
N LEU A 90 1.06 -6.50 3.18
CA LEU A 90 1.16 -7.34 1.98
C LEU A 90 0.82 -8.82 2.23
N GLY A 91 0.43 -9.19 3.45
CA GLY A 91 0.12 -10.59 3.81
C GLY A 91 1.33 -11.53 3.72
N LEU A 92 2.56 -11.02 3.86
CA LEU A 92 3.80 -11.77 3.64
C LEU A 92 4.38 -12.33 4.94
N ASN A 93 5.16 -13.41 4.81
CA ASN A 93 5.93 -13.99 5.91
C ASN A 93 7.42 -13.58 5.89
N SER A 94 7.84 -12.75 4.95
CA SER A 94 9.22 -12.25 4.88
C SER A 94 9.31 -10.83 4.34
N PHE A 95 10.37 -10.13 4.70
CA PHE A 95 10.75 -8.84 4.15
C PHE A 95 12.27 -8.66 4.18
N PHE A 96 12.77 -7.69 3.42
CA PHE A 96 14.19 -7.39 3.32
C PHE A 96 14.46 -5.92 3.59
N ILE A 97 15.53 -5.63 4.33
CA ILE A 97 16.04 -4.28 4.56
C ILE A 97 17.43 -4.19 3.96
N TRP A 98 17.68 -3.12 3.20
CA TRP A 98 18.98 -2.85 2.59
C TRP A 98 19.39 -1.40 2.81
N ASN A 99 20.63 -1.18 3.23
CA ASN A 99 21.17 0.18 3.35
C ASN A 99 22.46 0.43 2.54
N PHE A 100 22.69 -0.35 1.47
CA PHE A 100 23.93 -0.39 0.68
C PHE A 100 25.17 -0.95 1.39
N SER A 101 25.24 -0.86 2.72
CA SER A 101 26.31 -1.46 3.53
C SER A 101 25.97 -2.89 3.97
N TYR A 102 24.72 -3.11 4.34
CA TYR A 102 24.23 -4.34 4.94
C TYR A 102 22.84 -4.69 4.43
N GLY A 103 22.59 -5.99 4.34
CA GLY A 103 21.31 -6.57 4.02
C GLY A 103 20.82 -7.45 5.14
N ALA A 104 19.56 -7.29 5.53
CA ALA A 104 18.93 -8.11 6.54
C ALA A 104 17.61 -8.67 6.00
N LEU A 105 17.56 -9.99 5.91
CA LEU A 105 16.36 -10.73 5.53
C LEU A 105 15.66 -11.21 6.79
N TYR A 106 14.39 -10.86 6.92
CA TYR A 106 13.53 -11.26 8.03
C TYR A 106 12.53 -12.32 7.58
N LEU A 107 12.26 -13.29 8.45
CA LEU A 107 11.28 -14.35 8.26
C LEU A 107 10.43 -14.46 9.52
N ARG A 108 9.12 -14.57 9.34
CA ARG A 108 8.15 -14.85 10.40
C ARG A 108 8.36 -16.26 10.92
N ASP A 109 8.48 -16.40 12.23
CA ASP A 109 8.59 -17.68 12.90
C ASP A 109 7.22 -18.25 13.32
N ASN A 110 7.23 -19.36 14.05
CA ASN A 110 6.02 -20.03 14.52
C ASN A 110 5.29 -19.26 15.62
N ASP A 111 5.96 -18.30 16.27
CA ASP A 111 5.40 -17.45 17.33
C ASP A 111 4.84 -16.13 16.76
N ASP A 112 4.67 -16.06 15.44
CA ASP A 112 4.21 -14.90 14.68
C ASP A 112 5.15 -13.68 14.73
N ASN A 113 6.43 -13.89 15.08
CA ASN A 113 7.42 -12.81 15.17
C ASN A 113 8.39 -12.85 13.99
N PHE A 114 8.75 -11.68 13.46
CA PHE A 114 9.80 -11.59 12.45
C PHE A 114 11.19 -11.65 13.08
N LYS A 115 12.01 -12.59 12.61
CA LYS A 115 13.40 -12.76 13.04
C LYS A 115 14.35 -12.70 11.85
N ILE A 116 15.57 -12.23 12.10
CA ILE A 116 16.63 -12.23 11.10
C ILE A 116 16.91 -13.68 10.68
N LYS A 117 16.68 -13.96 9.40
CA LYS A 117 16.94 -15.25 8.78
C LYS A 117 18.35 -15.32 8.19
N LYS A 118 18.79 -14.23 7.57
CA LYS A 118 20.11 -14.11 6.93
C LYS A 118 20.53 -12.64 6.89
N MET A 119 21.83 -12.41 6.96
CA MET A 119 22.44 -11.09 6.75
C MET A 119 23.56 -11.18 5.72
N TRP A 120 23.82 -10.05 5.06
CA TRP A 120 24.94 -9.84 4.16
C TRP A 120 25.67 -8.56 4.57
N ASP A 121 26.99 -8.63 4.55
CA ASP A 121 27.90 -7.55 4.97
C ASP A 121 29.09 -7.38 4.01
N ASP A 122 29.06 -8.01 2.83
CA ASP A 122 30.14 -7.97 1.84
C ASP A 122 30.49 -6.54 1.37
N THR A 123 29.55 -5.59 1.51
CA THR A 123 29.74 -4.17 1.18
C THR A 123 29.77 -3.26 2.42
N ALA A 124 30.13 -3.81 3.59
CA ALA A 124 30.15 -3.07 4.85
C ALA A 124 31.07 -1.84 4.85
N TYR A 125 32.01 -1.72 3.91
CA TYR A 125 32.86 -0.53 3.74
C TYR A 125 32.14 0.68 3.11
N ILE A 126 30.97 0.50 2.49
CA ILE A 126 30.15 1.61 2.00
C ILE A 126 29.54 2.32 3.21
N LYS A 127 29.98 3.55 3.53
CA LYS A 127 29.52 4.27 4.73
C LYS A 127 28.81 5.60 4.43
N THR A 128 28.99 6.11 3.22
CA THR A 128 28.46 7.41 2.81
C THR A 128 27.63 7.30 1.54
N ARG A 129 26.86 8.34 1.25
CA ARG A 129 26.08 8.43 0.00
C ARG A 129 26.97 8.49 -1.25
N GLU A 130 28.19 8.99 -1.11
CA GLU A 130 29.17 9.07 -2.20
C GLU A 130 29.83 7.70 -2.45
N ASP A 131 29.98 6.89 -1.39
CA ASP A 131 30.41 5.49 -1.53
C ASP A 131 29.39 4.67 -2.33
N VAL A 132 28.09 4.91 -2.17
CA VAL A 132 27.04 4.22 -2.94
C VAL A 132 27.27 4.39 -4.45
N GLU A 133 27.62 5.60 -4.89
CA GLU A 133 27.94 5.86 -6.30
C GLU A 133 29.29 5.24 -6.70
N THR A 134 30.29 5.34 -5.83
CA THR A 134 31.65 4.84 -6.08
C THR A 134 31.69 3.33 -6.26
N TYR A 135 30.95 2.59 -5.43
CA TYR A 135 30.98 1.13 -5.37
C TYR A 135 29.74 0.49 -6.02
N GLU A 136 29.13 1.17 -7.00
CA GLU A 136 27.90 0.72 -7.70
C GLU A 136 27.99 -0.71 -8.22
N ASN A 137 29.08 -1.06 -8.89
CA ASN A 137 29.29 -2.41 -9.42
C ASN A 137 29.35 -3.48 -8.33
N GLU A 138 29.89 -3.15 -7.16
CA GLU A 138 30.12 -4.09 -6.05
C GLU A 138 28.81 -4.41 -5.34
N TRP A 139 28.03 -3.39 -4.96
CA TRP A 139 26.73 -3.64 -4.36
C TRP A 139 25.71 -4.19 -5.35
N LEU A 140 25.77 -3.86 -6.65
CA LEU A 140 24.94 -4.53 -7.66
C LEU A 140 25.26 -6.02 -7.78
N SER A 141 26.53 -6.40 -7.65
CA SER A 141 26.94 -7.81 -7.61
C SER A 141 26.33 -8.52 -6.40
N LEU A 142 26.40 -7.87 -5.23
CA LEU A 142 25.79 -8.40 -4.01
C LEU A 142 24.27 -8.53 -4.10
N ILE A 143 23.57 -7.55 -4.70
CA ILE A 143 22.11 -7.63 -4.95
C ILE A 143 21.75 -8.88 -5.78
N LYS A 144 22.55 -9.23 -6.79
CA LYS A 144 22.32 -10.44 -7.60
C LYS A 144 22.44 -11.71 -6.75
N ASN A 145 23.39 -11.76 -5.82
CA ASN A 145 23.55 -12.87 -4.88
C ASN A 145 22.39 -12.93 -3.87
N ILE A 146 21.97 -11.78 -3.34
CA ILE A 146 20.81 -11.66 -2.45
C ILE A 146 19.54 -12.17 -3.15
N LEU A 147 19.30 -11.76 -4.41
CA LEU A 147 18.15 -12.24 -5.18
C LEU A 147 18.21 -13.75 -5.43
N PHE A 148 19.39 -14.31 -5.67
CA PHE A 148 19.57 -15.76 -5.81
C PHE A 148 19.21 -16.50 -4.52
N ASP A 149 19.68 -16.01 -3.38
CA ASP A 149 19.36 -16.58 -2.07
C ASP A 149 17.85 -16.49 -1.78
N ILE A 150 17.24 -15.32 -2.01
CA ILE A 150 15.79 -15.10 -1.84
C ILE A 150 14.99 -16.02 -2.76
N ASN A 151 15.38 -16.15 -4.03
CA ASN A 151 14.74 -17.09 -4.96
C ASN A 151 14.83 -18.54 -4.45
N THR A 152 15.98 -18.93 -3.88
CA THR A 152 16.17 -20.26 -3.29
C THR A 152 15.21 -20.51 -2.11
N PHE A 153 14.90 -19.48 -1.30
CA PHE A 153 13.90 -19.62 -0.24
C PHE A 153 12.47 -19.84 -0.79
N PHE A 154 12.12 -19.21 -1.92
CA PHE A 154 10.85 -19.49 -2.61
C PHE A 154 10.82 -20.90 -3.21
N GLU A 155 11.89 -21.35 -3.86
CA GLU A 155 11.99 -22.70 -4.43
C GLU A 155 11.82 -23.79 -3.37
N ARG A 156 12.30 -23.53 -2.15
CA ARG A 156 12.17 -24.44 -1.00
C ARG A 156 10.83 -24.33 -0.26
N GLY A 157 9.93 -23.43 -0.68
CA GLY A 157 8.65 -23.20 -0.01
C GLY A 157 8.77 -22.59 1.39
N ILE A 158 9.89 -21.94 1.71
CA ILE A 158 10.10 -21.28 3.01
C ILE A 158 9.39 -19.92 3.03
N PHE A 159 9.40 -19.21 1.90
CA PHE A 159 8.69 -17.95 1.74
C PHE A 159 7.33 -18.16 1.12
N HIS A 160 6.35 -17.42 1.63
CA HIS A 160 4.99 -17.39 1.13
C HIS A 160 4.77 -16.12 0.33
N SER A 161 4.12 -16.29 -0.82
CA SER A 161 3.63 -15.22 -1.67
C SER A 161 2.15 -15.00 -1.43
N SER A 162 1.68 -13.79 -1.70
CA SER A 162 0.27 -13.44 -1.52
C SER A 162 -0.34 -12.94 -2.83
N GLY A 163 -1.59 -13.31 -3.08
CA GLY A 163 -2.32 -12.84 -4.25
C GLY A 163 -2.76 -11.38 -4.05
N LEU A 164 -2.71 -10.58 -5.12
CA LEU A 164 -3.14 -9.18 -5.09
C LEU A 164 -4.59 -9.04 -4.61
N GLY A 165 -5.46 -9.96 -5.00
CA GLY A 165 -6.85 -9.96 -4.58
C GLY A 165 -7.03 -10.14 -3.06
N GLU A 166 -6.30 -11.10 -2.48
CA GLU A 166 -6.29 -11.39 -1.04
C GLU A 166 -5.73 -10.19 -0.26
N ILE A 167 -4.63 -9.59 -0.73
CA ILE A 167 -4.04 -8.40 -0.11
C ILE A 167 -5.06 -7.24 -0.06
N ILE A 168 -5.77 -7.00 -1.16
CA ILE A 168 -6.76 -5.93 -1.22
C ILE A 168 -7.91 -6.19 -0.24
N SER A 169 -8.48 -7.40 -0.24
CA SER A 169 -9.66 -7.71 0.58
C SER A 169 -9.34 -7.88 2.06
N ASP A 170 -8.18 -8.45 2.39
CA ASP A 170 -7.94 -9.00 3.73
C ASP A 170 -7.01 -8.10 4.56
N THR A 171 -6.03 -7.43 3.95
CA THR A 171 -4.99 -6.72 4.71
C THR A 171 -4.96 -5.22 4.42
N ALA A 172 -4.96 -4.81 3.15
CA ALA A 172 -4.81 -3.40 2.78
C ALA A 172 -6.01 -2.55 3.24
N MET A 173 -7.24 -3.00 2.96
CA MET A 173 -8.46 -2.34 3.44
C MET A 173 -8.48 -2.22 4.97
N LEU A 174 -8.21 -3.32 5.69
CA LEU A 174 -8.16 -3.33 7.15
C LEU A 174 -7.10 -2.35 7.69
N THR A 175 -5.94 -2.29 7.04
CA THR A 175 -4.86 -1.39 7.41
C THR A 175 -5.26 0.07 7.29
N ILE A 176 -5.92 0.45 6.18
CA ILE A 176 -6.44 1.81 5.97
C ILE A 176 -7.43 2.16 7.07
N ILE A 177 -8.39 1.27 7.35
CA ILE A 177 -9.44 1.52 8.33
C ILE A 177 -8.83 1.68 9.73
N ASN A 178 -8.00 0.73 10.16
CA ASN A 178 -7.43 0.74 11.51
C ASN A 178 -6.50 1.92 11.77
N ARG A 179 -5.70 2.33 10.77
CA ARG A 179 -4.83 3.51 10.89
C ARG A 179 -5.59 4.83 10.98
N ASN A 180 -6.75 4.92 10.32
CA ASN A 180 -7.37 6.21 10.03
C ASN A 180 -8.73 6.46 10.70
N LYS A 181 -9.40 5.42 11.20
CA LYS A 181 -10.75 5.54 11.79
C LYS A 181 -10.81 6.61 12.88
N SER A 182 -9.88 6.60 13.83
CA SER A 182 -9.86 7.55 14.94
C SER A 182 -9.54 8.99 14.50
N LEU A 183 -8.69 9.17 13.48
CA LEU A 183 -8.37 10.48 12.93
C LEU A 183 -9.60 11.12 12.26
N VAL A 184 -10.27 10.35 11.41
CA VAL A 184 -11.50 10.79 10.74
C VAL A 184 -12.62 11.04 11.76
N ALA A 185 -12.79 10.17 12.76
CA ALA A 185 -13.79 10.36 13.81
C ALA A 185 -13.57 11.66 14.59
N SER A 186 -12.31 11.97 14.90
CA SER A 186 -11.94 13.21 15.60
C SER A 186 -12.23 14.46 14.75
N GLU A 187 -11.88 14.44 13.46
CA GLU A 187 -12.20 15.51 12.51
C GLU A 187 -13.72 15.73 12.39
N LEU A 188 -14.49 14.65 12.22
CA LEU A 188 -15.95 14.72 12.17
C LEU A 188 -16.54 15.32 13.44
N LYS A 189 -16.05 14.89 14.60
CA LYS A 189 -16.49 15.38 15.90
C LYS A 189 -16.19 16.87 16.04
N GLU A 190 -14.98 17.31 15.73
CA GLU A 190 -14.59 18.72 15.79
C GLU A 190 -15.46 19.59 14.90
N LYS A 191 -15.66 19.21 13.63
CA LYS A 191 -16.51 19.98 12.69
C LYS A 191 -17.98 19.99 13.10
N SER A 192 -18.48 18.92 13.71
CA SER A 192 -19.87 18.84 14.20
C SER A 192 -20.14 19.73 15.43
N ILE A 193 -19.11 20.11 16.21
CA ILE A 193 -19.26 21.03 17.33
C ILE A 193 -19.67 22.42 16.80
N ALA A 194 -19.05 22.87 15.72
CA ALA A 194 -19.33 24.16 15.10
C ALA A 194 -20.53 24.13 14.13
N ASN A 195 -21.04 22.96 13.75
CA ASN A 195 -22.09 22.80 12.73
C ASN A 195 -23.28 21.97 13.22
N ALA A 196 -24.35 22.65 13.64
CA ALA A 196 -25.57 22.02 14.15
C ALA A 196 -26.28 21.12 13.11
N ARG A 197 -26.22 21.48 11.82
CA ARG A 197 -26.82 20.67 10.75
C ARG A 197 -26.08 19.34 10.58
N MET A 198 -24.74 19.39 10.60
CA MET A 198 -23.90 18.18 10.55
C MET A 198 -24.16 17.31 11.78
N ARG A 199 -24.22 17.91 12.97
CA ARG A 199 -24.52 17.17 14.20
C ARG A 199 -25.85 16.44 14.11
N SER A 200 -26.91 17.15 13.71
CA SER A 200 -28.26 16.59 13.58
C SER A 200 -28.31 15.47 12.53
N TYR A 201 -27.62 15.63 11.40
CA TYR A 201 -27.50 14.56 10.41
C TYR A 201 -26.85 13.30 10.99
N LEU A 202 -25.74 13.45 11.71
CA LEU A 202 -25.02 12.33 12.30
C LEU A 202 -25.80 11.67 13.43
N ASP A 203 -26.58 12.43 14.20
CA ASP A 203 -27.50 11.89 15.22
C ASP A 203 -28.60 11.05 14.57
N LEU A 204 -29.27 11.56 13.54
CA LEU A 204 -30.32 10.84 12.82
C LEU A 204 -29.78 9.57 12.15
N TRP A 205 -28.65 9.69 11.45
CA TRP A 205 -27.99 8.55 10.83
C TRP A 205 -27.64 7.48 11.88
N TRP A 206 -27.10 7.89 13.04
CA TRP A 206 -26.78 6.96 14.11
C TRP A 206 -28.02 6.30 14.69
N ASP A 207 -29.10 7.05 14.92
CA ASP A 207 -30.33 6.49 15.47
C ASP A 207 -30.96 5.42 14.56
N GLU A 208 -30.80 5.55 13.24
CA GLU A 208 -31.27 4.58 12.26
C GLU A 208 -30.46 3.27 12.27
N ILE A 209 -29.14 3.35 12.42
CA ILE A 209 -28.23 2.21 12.22
C ILE A 209 -27.62 1.65 13.51
N LYS A 210 -27.70 2.34 14.64
CA LYS A 210 -26.99 1.99 15.89
C LYS A 210 -27.20 0.55 16.33
N SER A 211 -28.40 -0.02 16.15
CA SER A 211 -28.71 -1.39 16.54
C SER A 211 -27.88 -2.43 15.78
N GLU A 212 -27.45 -2.12 14.57
CA GLU A 212 -26.59 -2.96 13.72
C GLU A 212 -25.11 -2.84 14.16
N TYR A 213 -24.74 -1.74 14.82
CA TYR A 213 -23.34 -1.44 15.17
C TYR A 213 -22.96 -1.67 16.64
N MET A 214 -23.92 -1.89 17.56
CA MET A 214 -23.63 -1.96 19.01
C MET A 214 -22.68 -3.10 19.42
N ALA A 215 -22.48 -4.11 18.56
CA ALA A 215 -21.49 -5.16 18.80
C ALA A 215 -20.04 -4.68 18.60
N ASP A 216 -19.82 -3.68 17.74
CA ASP A 216 -18.50 -3.27 17.25
C ASP A 216 -18.13 -1.83 17.62
N GLU A 217 -19.11 -0.90 17.64
CA GLU A 217 -18.88 0.54 17.80
C GLU A 217 -19.93 1.16 18.71
N ASN A 218 -19.47 1.89 19.73
CA ASN A 218 -20.34 2.61 20.68
C ASN A 218 -20.35 4.12 20.44
N ASP A 219 -19.57 4.61 19.48
CA ASP A 219 -19.46 6.03 19.14
C ASP A 219 -19.85 6.26 17.67
N LYS A 220 -20.89 7.08 17.46
CA LYS A 220 -21.38 7.46 16.14
C LYS A 220 -20.29 8.01 15.23
N TYR A 221 -19.30 8.74 15.76
CA TYR A 221 -18.23 9.31 14.94
C TYR A 221 -17.28 8.23 14.43
N HIS A 222 -16.98 7.23 15.25
CA HIS A 222 -16.16 6.08 14.84
C HIS A 222 -16.90 5.20 13.83
N ALA A 223 -18.19 4.94 14.05
CA ALA A 223 -19.03 4.21 13.10
C ALA A 223 -19.13 4.94 11.74
N TYR A 224 -19.36 6.26 11.76
CA TYR A 224 -19.44 7.04 10.52
C TYR A 224 -18.08 7.18 9.82
N ALA A 225 -16.99 7.33 10.59
CA ALA A 225 -15.64 7.32 10.04
C ALA A 225 -15.31 6.01 9.33
N LYS A 226 -15.65 4.86 9.92
CA LYS A 226 -15.52 3.53 9.29
C LYS A 226 -16.31 3.48 7.98
N THR A 227 -17.54 3.99 7.97
CA THR A 227 -18.40 4.06 6.78
C THR A 227 -17.78 4.91 5.66
N ILE A 228 -17.23 6.09 6.00
CA ILE A 228 -16.54 6.96 5.04
C ILE A 228 -15.30 6.26 4.46
N LEU A 229 -14.46 5.65 5.30
CA LEU A 229 -13.23 4.99 4.87
C LEU A 229 -13.51 3.80 3.96
N LEU A 230 -14.47 2.94 4.34
CA LEU A 230 -14.94 1.83 3.51
C LEU A 230 -15.42 2.36 2.15
N ASN A 231 -16.25 3.41 2.15
CA ASN A 231 -16.74 3.97 0.91
C ASN A 231 -15.62 4.49 -0.01
N TRP A 232 -14.60 5.15 0.53
CA TRP A 232 -13.44 5.59 -0.23
C TRP A 232 -12.66 4.42 -0.82
N VAL A 233 -12.29 3.43 0.00
CA VAL A 233 -11.55 2.24 -0.43
C VAL A 233 -12.31 1.52 -1.54
N ASN A 234 -13.63 1.32 -1.37
CA ASN A 234 -14.47 0.65 -2.34
C ASN A 234 -14.54 1.38 -3.68
N LYS A 235 -14.65 2.71 -3.65
CA LYS A 235 -14.67 3.53 -4.87
C LYS A 235 -13.35 3.45 -5.62
N PHE A 236 -12.20 3.47 -4.91
CA PHE A 236 -10.90 3.27 -5.54
C PHE A 236 -10.78 1.89 -6.18
N ILE A 237 -11.05 0.83 -5.42
CA ILE A 237 -11.04 -0.55 -5.91
C ILE A 237 -11.92 -0.68 -7.16
N PHE A 238 -13.17 -0.22 -7.07
CA PHE A 238 -14.11 -0.33 -8.18
C PHE A 238 -13.67 0.45 -9.41
N ALA A 239 -13.20 1.70 -9.24
CA ALA A 239 -12.68 2.50 -10.34
C ALA A 239 -11.51 1.79 -11.06
N HIS A 240 -10.63 1.14 -10.31
CA HIS A 240 -9.53 0.36 -10.90
C HIS A 240 -10.00 -0.92 -11.60
N MET A 241 -11.00 -1.62 -11.04
CA MET A 241 -11.55 -2.85 -11.62
C MET A 241 -12.21 -2.62 -12.97
N ILE A 242 -12.97 -1.53 -13.12
CA ILE A 242 -13.74 -1.29 -14.35
C ILE A 242 -12.88 -0.82 -15.53
N LYS A 243 -11.61 -0.43 -15.32
CA LYS A 243 -10.72 0.12 -16.36
C LYS A 243 -10.62 -0.75 -17.61
N LYS A 244 -10.65 -2.08 -17.46
CA LYS A 244 -10.58 -3.05 -18.58
C LYS A 244 -11.72 -2.86 -19.59
N HIS A 245 -12.91 -2.48 -19.11
CA HIS A 245 -14.11 -2.36 -19.94
C HIS A 245 -14.58 -0.90 -20.09
N HIS A 246 -14.11 -0.02 -19.22
CA HIS A 246 -14.51 1.38 -19.15
C HIS A 246 -13.28 2.29 -19.11
N SER A 247 -12.74 2.64 -20.29
CA SER A 247 -11.56 3.49 -20.42
C SER A 247 -11.66 4.86 -19.74
N PRO A 248 -12.84 5.50 -19.53
CA PRO A 248 -12.92 6.72 -18.74
C PRO A 248 -12.43 6.59 -17.30
N ALA A 249 -12.42 5.37 -16.74
CA ALA A 249 -11.99 5.13 -15.37
C ALA A 249 -10.49 5.32 -15.15
N TYR A 250 -9.66 5.27 -16.21
CA TYR A 250 -8.21 5.51 -16.11
C TYR A 250 -7.86 6.88 -15.52
N ILE A 251 -8.76 7.87 -15.56
CA ILE A 251 -8.53 9.18 -14.95
C ILE A 251 -8.25 9.11 -13.43
N ILE A 252 -8.63 8.01 -12.76
CA ILE A 252 -8.33 7.79 -11.35
C ILE A 252 -6.83 7.72 -11.04
N GLU A 253 -6.02 7.30 -12.02
CA GLU A 253 -4.55 7.20 -11.89
C GLU A 253 -3.87 8.58 -11.81
N ASN A 254 -4.59 9.66 -12.14
CA ASN A 254 -4.07 11.03 -12.03
C ASN A 254 -4.07 11.57 -10.60
N LEU A 255 -4.64 10.84 -9.63
CA LEU A 255 -4.60 11.23 -8.23
C LEU A 255 -3.20 10.98 -7.66
N ASP A 256 -2.65 12.03 -7.06
CA ASP A 256 -1.36 12.04 -6.40
C ASP A 256 -1.44 12.77 -5.06
N TYR A 257 -0.30 12.89 -4.35
CA TYR A 257 -0.24 13.54 -3.04
C TYR A 257 -0.55 15.05 -3.07
N SER A 258 -0.63 15.67 -4.25
CA SER A 258 -1.08 17.06 -4.42
C SER A 258 -2.60 17.17 -4.54
N SER A 259 -3.28 16.05 -4.79
CA SER A 259 -4.72 15.99 -4.96
C SER A 259 -5.46 16.10 -3.62
N THR A 260 -6.70 16.58 -3.67
CA THR A 260 -7.58 16.70 -2.50
C THR A 260 -8.76 15.72 -2.58
N PRO A 261 -9.48 15.45 -1.48
CA PRO A 261 -10.71 14.66 -1.50
C PRO A 261 -11.73 15.19 -2.53
N LEU A 262 -11.83 16.52 -2.70
CA LEU A 262 -12.70 17.14 -3.67
C LEU A 262 -12.29 16.86 -5.13
N ASN A 263 -10.98 16.77 -5.41
CA ASN A 263 -10.50 16.37 -6.73
C ASN A 263 -10.96 14.95 -7.08
N ALA A 264 -10.86 14.01 -6.13
CA ALA A 264 -11.29 12.64 -6.33
C ALA A 264 -12.81 12.50 -6.46
N ILE A 265 -13.61 13.24 -5.66
CA ILE A 265 -15.08 13.29 -5.83
C ILE A 265 -15.44 13.74 -7.26
N ARG A 266 -14.75 14.76 -7.78
CA ARG A 266 -14.96 15.24 -9.16
C ARG A 266 -14.57 14.16 -10.18
N ILE A 267 -13.49 13.43 -9.97
CA ILE A 267 -13.11 12.29 -10.82
C ILE A 267 -14.20 11.22 -10.82
N PHE A 268 -14.70 10.79 -9.64
CA PHE A 268 -15.75 9.79 -9.58
C PHE A 268 -17.05 10.24 -10.25
N LYS A 269 -17.39 11.54 -10.16
CA LYS A 269 -18.51 12.11 -10.92
C LYS A 269 -18.28 11.99 -12.43
N GLN A 270 -17.10 12.34 -12.93
CA GLN A 270 -16.76 12.23 -14.35
C GLN A 270 -16.79 10.78 -14.86
N ILE A 271 -16.38 9.81 -14.03
CA ILE A 271 -16.49 8.38 -14.34
C ILE A 271 -17.97 7.98 -14.41
N THR A 272 -18.76 8.40 -13.42
CA THR A 272 -20.20 8.10 -13.32
C THR A 272 -20.97 8.64 -14.53
N ASP A 273 -20.73 9.89 -14.90
CA ASP A 273 -21.40 10.56 -16.04
C ASP A 273 -21.13 9.86 -17.39
N LYS A 274 -20.11 8.99 -17.46
CA LYS A 274 -19.71 8.25 -18.67
C LYS A 274 -19.99 6.75 -18.62
N CYS A 275 -20.19 6.16 -17.44
CA CYS A 275 -20.22 4.71 -17.24
C CYS A 275 -21.45 4.21 -16.46
N ASP A 276 -22.35 5.10 -16.04
CA ASP A 276 -23.61 4.80 -15.34
C ASP A 276 -23.46 4.02 -14.01
N PHE A 277 -22.31 4.14 -13.32
CA PHE A 277 -22.04 3.50 -12.02
C PHE A 277 -22.49 4.32 -10.80
N PHE A 278 -23.66 4.96 -10.88
CA PHE A 278 -24.14 5.90 -9.84
C PHE A 278 -24.24 5.26 -8.45
N ASN A 279 -24.69 4.00 -8.36
CA ASN A 279 -24.88 3.31 -7.08
C ASN A 279 -23.57 3.11 -6.32
N VAL A 280 -22.44 2.94 -7.03
CA VAL A 280 -21.13 2.72 -6.41
C VAL A 280 -20.46 4.04 -6.08
N PHE A 281 -20.52 5.01 -6.99
CA PHE A 281 -19.88 6.31 -6.82
C PHE A 281 -20.74 7.33 -6.06
N ARG A 282 -21.87 6.90 -5.50
CA ARG A 282 -22.81 7.76 -4.75
C ARG A 282 -22.09 8.60 -3.69
N HIS A 283 -22.48 9.86 -3.60
CA HIS A 283 -21.98 10.77 -2.57
C HIS A 283 -22.40 10.30 -1.17
N ILE A 284 -21.46 10.29 -0.23
CA ILE A 284 -21.73 10.15 1.20
C ILE A 284 -21.50 11.51 1.84
N GLU A 285 -22.48 11.97 2.63
CA GLU A 285 -22.38 13.26 3.31
C GLU A 285 -21.11 13.33 4.17
N PHE A 286 -20.43 14.48 4.12
CA PHE A 286 -19.19 14.76 4.85
C PHE A 286 -17.98 13.89 4.46
N SER A 287 -18.05 13.09 3.39
CA SER A 287 -16.91 12.25 2.95
C SER A 287 -15.66 13.04 2.51
N HIS A 288 -15.78 14.36 2.35
CA HIS A 288 -14.67 15.27 2.05
C HIS A 288 -13.92 15.75 3.31
N LEU A 289 -14.47 15.54 4.51
CA LEU A 289 -13.84 15.89 5.79
C LEU A 289 -12.85 14.79 6.20
N ILE A 290 -11.77 14.70 5.42
CA ILE A 290 -10.69 13.72 5.60
C ILE A 290 -9.41 14.47 6.01
N PRO A 291 -8.79 14.12 7.15
CA PRO A 291 -7.48 14.64 7.52
C PRO A 291 -6.44 14.37 6.43
N LYS A 292 -5.46 15.27 6.28
CA LYS A 292 -4.42 15.16 5.24
C LYS A 292 -3.66 13.84 5.32
N GLU A 293 -3.35 13.37 6.52
CA GLU A 293 -2.66 12.09 6.75
C GLU A 293 -3.47 10.91 6.21
N THR A 294 -4.76 10.85 6.54
CA THR A 294 -5.68 9.84 6.01
C THR A 294 -5.86 9.94 4.50
N TRP A 295 -5.89 11.15 3.95
CA TRP A 295 -5.98 11.32 2.51
C TRP A 295 -4.72 10.81 1.80
N ASN A 296 -3.54 11.01 2.39
CA ASN A 296 -2.29 10.47 1.86
C ASN A 296 -2.30 8.93 1.84
N ASP A 297 -2.78 8.27 2.90
CA ASP A 297 -2.95 6.80 2.92
C ASP A 297 -3.88 6.32 1.79
N LEU A 298 -4.98 7.04 1.54
CA LEU A 298 -5.92 6.73 0.45
C LEU A 298 -5.33 6.95 -0.94
N VAL A 299 -4.55 8.02 -1.12
CA VAL A 299 -3.82 8.29 -2.36
C VAL A 299 -2.75 7.22 -2.59
N GLU A 300 -1.98 6.86 -1.57
CA GLU A 300 -0.98 5.80 -1.66
C GLU A 300 -1.62 4.46 -2.05
N PHE A 301 -2.77 4.14 -1.45
CA PHE A 301 -3.56 2.98 -1.86
C PHE A 301 -3.96 3.07 -3.34
N ASN A 302 -4.48 4.21 -3.82
CA ASN A 302 -4.76 4.42 -5.24
C ASN A 302 -3.54 4.19 -6.14
N MET A 303 -2.36 4.65 -5.73
CA MET A 303 -1.10 4.46 -6.46
C MET A 303 -0.66 2.99 -6.46
N PHE A 304 -0.85 2.28 -5.35
CA PHE A 304 -0.68 0.83 -5.29
C PHE A 304 -1.64 0.13 -6.27
N LEU A 305 -2.92 0.51 -6.31
CA LEU A 305 -3.87 -0.02 -7.28
C LEU A 305 -3.55 0.35 -8.74
N SER A 306 -2.85 1.46 -8.97
CA SER A 306 -2.43 1.92 -10.31
C SER A 306 -1.22 1.14 -10.82
N SER A 307 -0.25 0.91 -9.94
CA SER A 307 0.98 0.18 -10.24
C SER A 307 0.80 -1.34 -10.32
N ASN A 308 -0.35 -1.85 -9.87
CA ASN A 308 -0.72 -3.26 -9.97
C ASN A 308 -1.89 -3.42 -10.94
N ASN A 309 -1.88 -4.48 -11.76
CA ASN A 309 -2.78 -4.59 -12.90
C ASN A 309 -4.19 -5.12 -12.55
N ILE A 310 -4.84 -4.53 -11.53
CA ILE A 310 -6.08 -5.01 -10.89
C ILE A 310 -7.22 -5.35 -11.85
N ALA A 311 -7.26 -4.66 -12.99
CA ALA A 311 -8.27 -4.90 -14.02
C ALA A 311 -8.24 -6.34 -14.60
N TYR A 312 -7.19 -7.12 -14.30
CA TYR A 312 -7.01 -8.51 -14.71
C TYR A 312 -7.17 -9.52 -13.56
N ILE A 313 -7.57 -9.11 -12.35
CA ILE A 313 -7.90 -10.05 -11.28
C ILE A 313 -9.05 -10.94 -11.76
N GLU A 314 -8.96 -12.24 -11.48
CA GLU A 314 -9.98 -13.22 -11.89
C GLU A 314 -11.36 -12.89 -11.33
N HIS A 315 -12.41 -13.23 -12.07
CA HIS A 315 -13.81 -12.91 -11.72
C HIS A 315 -14.22 -13.39 -10.32
N ASN A 316 -13.72 -14.55 -9.87
CA ASN A 316 -14.03 -15.08 -8.54
C ASN A 316 -13.36 -14.27 -7.41
N ALA A 317 -12.14 -13.79 -7.64
CA ALA A 317 -11.46 -12.89 -6.72
C ALA A 317 -12.10 -11.49 -6.75
N LEU A 318 -12.57 -11.01 -7.90
CA LEU A 318 -13.37 -9.78 -8.03
C LEU A 318 -14.68 -9.88 -7.24
N GLN A 319 -15.40 -11.00 -7.39
CA GLN A 319 -16.62 -11.26 -6.62
C GLN A 319 -16.31 -11.37 -5.13
N THR A 320 -15.20 -12.01 -4.74
CA THR A 320 -14.78 -12.10 -3.34
C THR A 320 -14.38 -10.74 -2.78
N ILE A 321 -13.68 -9.89 -3.52
CA ILE A 321 -13.35 -8.51 -3.12
C ILE A 321 -14.65 -7.71 -2.96
N LEU A 322 -15.57 -7.77 -3.92
CA LEU A 322 -16.86 -7.05 -3.86
C LEU A 322 -17.76 -7.59 -2.75
N GLU A 323 -17.84 -8.90 -2.58
CA GLU A 323 -18.60 -9.54 -1.52
C GLU A 323 -17.98 -9.29 -0.16
N ASN A 324 -16.66 -9.33 0.00
CA ASN A 324 -15.98 -8.99 1.24
C ASN A 324 -16.07 -7.51 1.50
N THR A 325 -16.08 -6.67 0.48
CA THR A 325 -16.37 -5.23 0.59
C THR A 325 -17.78 -5.00 1.13
N VAL A 326 -18.78 -5.68 0.55
CA VAL A 326 -20.18 -5.60 0.99
C VAL A 326 -20.36 -6.26 2.36
N LYS A 327 -19.73 -7.41 2.59
CA LYS A 327 -19.69 -8.12 3.88
C LYS A 327 -18.86 -7.37 4.91
N SER A 328 -17.96 -6.46 4.57
CA SER A 328 -17.26 -5.62 5.56
C SER A 328 -18.07 -4.39 5.90
N SER A 329 -18.89 -3.91 4.94
CA SER A 329 -19.98 -2.98 5.24
C SER A 329 -21.16 -3.63 5.99
N LYS A 330 -21.29 -4.97 5.94
CA LYS A 330 -22.37 -5.79 6.55
C LYS A 330 -21.93 -6.80 7.63
N ARG A 331 -20.64 -6.91 7.98
CA ARG A 331 -20.14 -7.63 9.17
C ARG A 331 -19.88 -6.63 10.30
N ALA A 332 -20.30 -5.39 10.05
CA ALA A 332 -21.04 -4.57 11.00
C ALA A 332 -22.56 -4.87 10.93
N ASP A 333 -22.95 -6.14 10.71
CA ASP A 333 -24.29 -6.71 11.01
C ASP A 333 -24.12 -7.80 12.07
#